data_AF-A0A9X2DBI6-F1
#
_entry.id   AF-A0A9X2DBI6-F1
#
_cell.length_a   1.000
_cell.length_b   1.000
_cell.length_c   1.000
_cell.angle_alpha   90.00
_cell.angle_beta   90.00
_cell.angle_gamma   90.00
#
_symmetry.space_group_name_H-M   'P 1'
#
loop_
_entity.id
_entity.type
_entity.pdbx_description
1 polymer ?
#
loop_
_entity_poly.entity_id
_entity_poly.type
_entity_poly.pdbx_seq_one_letter_code
_entity_poly.pdbx_strand_id
1 'polypeptide(L)'
;MGSSDVVPASPRGLPEAVGAKVVVLVAAVLPDVAQLPPSLRRVAAFAPGRRARLGSNAVLDALVDDGLRERVAHVLVARGAGEGSDADDPATVAARAWLVRPEGWEDVLVPALAQVHAREEAEESSALDRARARTAAAEQALVEARAGAKVEADALRAEVSDLRRRLAEARQEARDTRAAQMRSAEAVAEGARAAGVPVGPAAAAERRRADDLAARLRDSRAEVARPAPPRAAPPAPGRGG
;
A
#
# COMPACT_ATOMS: atom_id res chain seq x y z
N MET A 1 31.87 11.90 32.07
CA MET A 1 31.35 10.52 32.12
C MET A 1 31.39 10.02 30.67
N GLY A 2 32.50 9.54 30.12
CA GLY A 2 33.42 8.54 30.66
C GLY A 2 33.05 7.12 30.19
N SER A 3 32.40 6.95 29.02
CA SER A 3 32.33 5.64 28.37
C SER A 3 33.63 5.44 27.61
N SER A 4 34.46 4.53 28.11
CA SER A 4 35.70 4.13 27.49
C SER A 4 35.54 3.93 25.98
N ASP A 5 36.37 4.64 25.21
CA ASP A 5 36.70 4.34 23.81
C ASP A 5 37.41 2.98 23.74
N VAL A 6 36.73 1.90 24.15
CA VAL A 6 37.18 0.55 23.86
C VAL A 6 36.84 0.32 22.41
N VAL A 7 37.84 0.51 21.55
CA VAL A 7 37.70 0.13 20.15
C VAL A 7 37.26 -1.33 20.10
N PRO A 8 36.14 -1.66 19.41
CA PRO A 8 35.57 -2.99 19.51
C PRO A 8 36.56 -4.02 18.98
N ALA A 9 36.84 -5.02 19.82
CA ALA A 9 37.70 -6.15 19.46
C ALA A 9 37.10 -6.99 18.31
N SER A 10 35.78 -6.94 18.14
CA SER A 10 35.04 -7.68 17.11
C SER A 10 34.46 -6.73 16.05
N PRO A 11 34.44 -7.10 14.76
CA PRO A 11 33.85 -6.28 13.72
C PRO A 11 32.32 -6.16 13.85
N ARG A 12 31.68 -7.00 14.68
CA ARG A 12 30.25 -6.92 15.00
C ARG A 12 29.91 -5.76 15.94
N GLY A 13 30.89 -5.20 16.64
CA GLY A 13 30.72 -4.01 17.47
C GLY A 13 30.89 -2.69 16.70
N LEU A 14 31.22 -2.76 15.40
CA LEU A 14 31.33 -1.59 14.54
C LEU A 14 29.96 -1.23 13.93
N PRO A 15 29.75 0.02 13.49
CA PRO A 15 28.56 0.41 12.73
C PRO A 15 28.37 -0.50 11.51
N GLU A 16 27.12 -0.75 11.13
CA GLU A 16 26.80 -1.71 10.06
C GLU A 16 27.48 -1.34 8.75
N ALA A 17 27.54 -0.05 8.41
CA ALA A 17 28.23 0.46 7.24
C ALA A 17 29.72 0.07 7.24
N VAL A 18 30.39 0.15 8.39
CA VAL A 18 31.81 -0.22 8.55
C VAL A 18 31.98 -1.73 8.48
N GLY A 19 31.13 -2.50 9.18
CA GLY A 19 31.14 -3.96 9.13
C GLY A 19 30.96 -4.51 7.71
N ALA A 20 30.09 -3.89 6.91
CA ALA A 20 29.91 -4.24 5.50
C ALA A 20 31.19 -3.97 4.68
N LYS A 21 31.88 -2.86 4.92
CA LYS A 21 33.16 -2.55 4.26
C LYS A 21 34.27 -3.51 4.66
N VAL A 22 34.34 -3.89 5.93
CA VAL A 22 35.25 -4.95 6.42
C VAL A 22 35.03 -6.24 5.63
N VAL A 23 33.77 -6.68 5.50
CA VAL A 23 33.42 -7.89 4.73
C VAL A 23 33.87 -7.79 3.28
N VAL A 24 33.64 -6.65 2.61
CA VAL A 24 34.04 -6.46 1.21
C VAL A 24 35.56 -6.55 1.05
N LEU A 25 36.32 -5.86 1.90
CA LEU A 25 37.78 -5.87 1.87
C LEU A 25 38.34 -7.28 2.10
N VAL A 26 37.84 -7.99 3.12
CA VAL A 26 38.28 -9.35 3.42
C VAL A 26 37.90 -10.31 2.28
N ALA A 27 36.66 -10.26 1.80
CA ALA A 27 36.17 -11.13 0.73
C ALA A 27 36.98 -11.00 -0.58
N ALA A 28 37.52 -9.82 -0.86
CA ALA A 28 38.38 -9.58 -2.02
C ALA A 28 39.71 -10.32 -1.93
N VAL A 29 40.29 -10.43 -0.73
CA VAL A 29 41.61 -11.03 -0.51
C VAL A 29 41.58 -12.48 -0.02
N LEU A 30 40.41 -13.01 0.35
CA LEU A 30 40.25 -14.37 0.88
C LEU A 30 41.06 -15.46 0.14
N PRO A 31 41.09 -15.53 -1.21
CA PRO A 31 41.81 -16.61 -1.90
C PRO A 31 43.31 -16.65 -1.64
N ASP A 32 43.90 -15.52 -1.27
CA ASP A 32 45.35 -15.36 -1.11
C ASP A 32 45.78 -15.45 0.35
N VAL A 33 44.83 -15.56 1.27
CA VAL A 33 45.10 -15.73 2.70
C VAL A 33 45.44 -17.19 2.97
N ALA A 34 46.64 -17.43 3.48
CA ALA A 34 47.06 -18.77 3.88
C ALA A 34 46.27 -19.27 5.11
N GLN A 35 46.06 -20.58 5.18
CA GLN A 35 45.45 -21.27 6.33
C GLN A 35 44.06 -20.71 6.72
N LEU A 36 43.15 -20.69 5.75
CA LEU A 36 41.77 -20.31 6.00
C LEU A 36 41.02 -21.35 6.86
N PRO A 37 40.23 -20.91 7.85
CA PRO A 37 39.27 -21.75 8.53
C PRO A 37 38.31 -22.46 7.54
N PRO A 38 37.78 -23.65 7.86
CA PRO A 38 36.87 -24.40 6.99
C PRO A 38 35.66 -23.59 6.50
N SER A 39 35.11 -22.72 7.36
CA SER A 39 33.99 -21.83 7.03
C SER A 39 34.35 -20.85 5.89
N LEU A 40 35.55 -20.28 5.94
CA LEU A 40 36.03 -19.31 4.94
C LEU A 40 36.58 -19.96 3.67
N ARG A 41 37.09 -21.19 3.73
CA ARG A 41 37.51 -21.93 2.52
C ARG A 41 36.36 -22.07 1.52
N ARG A 42 35.14 -22.33 2.00
CA ARG A 42 33.94 -22.39 1.16
C ARG A 42 33.60 -21.04 0.54
N VAL A 43 33.72 -19.95 1.31
CA VAL A 43 33.48 -18.59 0.83
C VAL A 43 34.51 -18.18 -0.23
N ALA A 44 35.79 -18.48 -0.02
CA ALA A 44 36.86 -18.19 -0.99
C ALA A 44 36.63 -18.86 -2.35
N ALA A 45 36.01 -20.04 -2.37
CA ALA A 45 35.65 -20.76 -3.60
C ALA A 45 34.48 -20.12 -4.37
N PHE A 46 33.71 -19.21 -3.78
CA PHE A 46 32.67 -18.50 -4.52
C PHE A 46 33.27 -17.54 -5.56
N ALA A 47 32.50 -17.23 -6.60
CA ALA A 47 32.84 -16.18 -7.56
C ALA A 47 33.03 -14.82 -6.84
N PRO A 48 33.96 -13.96 -7.27
CA PRO A 48 34.33 -12.73 -6.56
C PRO A 48 33.14 -11.86 -6.12
N GLY A 49 32.18 -11.60 -7.03
CA GLY A 49 31.01 -10.77 -6.74
C GLY A 49 30.00 -11.38 -5.75
N ARG A 50 30.10 -12.68 -5.42
CA ARG A 50 29.20 -13.34 -4.47
C ARG A 50 29.81 -13.52 -3.09
N ARG A 51 31.13 -13.39 -2.94
CA ARG A 51 31.84 -13.68 -1.67
C ARG A 51 31.39 -12.79 -0.54
N ALA A 52 31.36 -11.48 -0.76
CA ALA A 52 30.91 -10.53 0.25
C ALA A 52 29.46 -10.83 0.63
N ARG A 53 28.55 -10.93 -0.36
CA ARG A 53 27.10 -11.12 -0.12
C ARG A 53 26.75 -12.44 0.59
N LEU A 54 27.38 -13.55 0.22
CA LEU A 54 27.06 -14.87 0.77
C LEU A 54 27.92 -15.25 1.97
N GLY A 55 29.07 -14.59 2.13
CA GLY A 55 30.06 -14.87 3.15
C GLY A 55 30.04 -13.93 4.34
N SER A 56 29.22 -12.87 4.35
CA SER A 56 29.26 -11.81 5.38
C SER A 56 29.34 -12.36 6.80
N ASN A 57 28.43 -13.24 7.18
CA ASN A 57 28.40 -13.79 8.54
C ASN A 57 29.65 -14.62 8.85
N ALA A 58 30.05 -15.50 7.93
CA ALA A 58 31.24 -16.33 8.11
C ALA A 58 32.52 -15.48 8.24
N VAL A 59 32.60 -14.36 7.51
CA VAL A 59 33.71 -13.40 7.59
C VAL A 59 33.70 -12.68 8.94
N LEU A 60 32.57 -12.10 9.35
CA LEU A 60 32.47 -11.37 10.61
C LEU A 60 32.74 -12.27 11.82
N ASP A 61 32.27 -13.53 11.80
CA ASP A 61 32.51 -14.49 12.88
C ASP A 61 33.97 -14.95 12.94
N ALA A 62 34.60 -15.15 11.79
CA ALA A 62 35.98 -15.61 11.73
C ALA A 62 36.97 -14.51 12.17
N LEU A 63 36.64 -13.24 11.94
CA LEU A 63 37.47 -12.08 12.31
C LEU A 63 37.44 -11.77 13.82
N VAL A 64 36.77 -12.58 14.64
CA VAL A 64 36.94 -12.58 16.10
C VAL A 64 38.32 -13.14 16.49
N ASP A 65 38.93 -13.96 15.64
CA ASP A 65 40.32 -14.42 15.80
C ASP A 65 41.30 -13.37 15.25
N ASP A 66 42.07 -12.78 16.16
CA ASP A 66 43.11 -11.79 15.86
C ASP A 66 44.17 -12.33 14.88
N GLY A 67 44.52 -13.62 14.97
CA GLY A 67 45.50 -14.22 14.08
C GLY A 67 45.03 -14.25 12.63
N LEU A 68 43.74 -14.52 12.38
CA LEU A 68 43.18 -14.42 11.04
C LEU A 68 43.15 -12.97 10.54
N ARG A 69 42.75 -12.03 11.39
CA ARG A 69 42.75 -10.59 11.03
C ARG A 69 44.14 -10.15 10.58
N GLU A 70 45.20 -10.50 11.32
CA GLU A 70 46.58 -10.16 10.98
C GLU A 70 47.02 -10.74 9.62
N ARG A 71 46.66 -12.00 9.33
CA ARG A 71 46.96 -12.60 8.01
C ARG A 71 46.24 -11.87 6.87
N VAL A 72 44.97 -11.51 7.08
CA VAL A 72 44.20 -10.72 6.12
C VAL A 72 44.82 -9.32 5.94
N ALA A 73 45.21 -8.67 7.03
CA ALA A 73 45.86 -7.37 7.03
C ALA A 73 47.15 -7.38 6.21
N HIS A 74 48.01 -8.40 6.42
CA HIS A 74 49.25 -8.55 5.66
C HIS A 74 49.01 -8.63 4.15
N VAL A 75 48.01 -9.41 3.71
CA VAL A 75 47.65 -9.52 2.28
C VAL A 75 47.07 -8.21 1.74
N LEU A 76 46.27 -7.50 2.54
CA LEU A 76 45.72 -6.18 2.17
C LEU A 76 46.83 -5.14 1.97
N VAL A 77 47.78 -5.06 2.89
CA VAL A 77 48.94 -4.15 2.80
C VAL A 77 49.79 -4.50 1.58
N ALA A 78 50.07 -5.79 1.34
CA ALA A 78 50.82 -6.23 0.16
C ALA A 78 50.14 -5.88 -1.18
N ARG A 79 48.82 -5.66 -1.17
CA ARG A 79 48.04 -5.19 -2.33
C ARG A 79 47.94 -3.68 -2.46
N GLY A 80 48.61 -2.92 -1.59
CA GLY A 80 48.54 -1.46 -1.57
C GLY A 80 47.26 -0.92 -0.92
N ALA A 81 46.42 -1.77 -0.30
CA ALA A 81 45.22 -1.32 0.40
C ALA A 81 45.51 -0.70 1.78
N GLY A 82 46.79 -0.64 2.20
CA GLY A 82 47.22 0.04 3.42
C GLY A 82 47.28 1.57 3.30
N GLU A 83 47.41 2.09 2.07
CA GLU A 83 47.46 3.52 1.78
C GLU A 83 46.08 3.96 1.26
N GLY A 84 45.19 4.35 2.17
CA GLY A 84 43.89 4.92 1.81
C GLY A 84 44.04 6.32 1.21
N SER A 85 43.15 6.69 0.30
CA SER A 85 43.05 8.08 -0.18
C SER A 85 42.11 8.86 0.72
N ASP A 86 42.38 10.16 0.93
CA ASP A 86 41.46 11.08 1.63
C ASP A 86 40.08 11.18 0.94
N ALA A 87 39.97 10.76 -0.31
CA ALA A 87 38.71 10.70 -1.05
C ALA A 87 37.84 9.47 -0.71
N ASP A 88 38.36 8.55 0.11
CA ASP A 88 37.62 7.36 0.46
C ASP A 88 36.46 7.66 1.42
N ASP A 89 35.36 6.93 1.22
CA ASP A 89 34.22 6.93 2.11
C ASP A 89 34.64 6.63 3.57
N PRO A 90 34.22 7.41 4.59
CA PRO A 90 34.62 7.24 5.99
C PRO A 90 34.42 5.83 6.53
N ALA A 91 33.38 5.11 6.10
CA ALA A 91 33.20 3.71 6.52
C ALA A 91 34.30 2.78 5.97
N THR A 92 34.82 3.09 4.79
CA THR A 92 35.94 2.37 4.16
C THR A 92 37.26 2.70 4.87
N VAL A 93 37.47 3.97 5.23
CA VAL A 93 38.62 4.42 6.04
C VAL A 93 38.63 3.70 7.39
N ALA A 94 37.51 3.72 8.11
CA ALA A 94 37.34 3.02 9.39
C ALA A 94 37.59 1.51 9.26
N ALA A 95 37.00 0.86 8.24
CA ALA A 95 37.17 -0.57 8.03
C ALA A 95 38.63 -0.98 7.80
N ARG A 96 39.38 -0.19 7.02
CA ARG A 96 40.82 -0.43 6.81
C ARG A 96 41.64 -0.20 8.07
N ALA A 97 41.42 0.91 8.77
CA ALA A 97 42.13 1.23 10.00
C ALA A 97 41.93 0.10 11.05
N TRP A 98 40.69 -0.38 11.20
CA TRP A 98 40.38 -1.49 12.12
C TRP A 98 41.01 -2.83 11.71
N LEU A 99 41.09 -3.13 10.39
CA LEU A 99 41.67 -4.37 9.87
C LEU A 99 43.20 -4.38 9.95
N VAL A 100 43.86 -3.31 9.48
CA VAL A 100 45.31 -3.27 9.30
C VAL A 100 46.03 -2.93 10.61
N ARG A 101 45.43 -2.10 11.46
CA ARG A 101 46.00 -1.62 12.73
C ARG A 101 47.49 -1.22 12.66
N PRO A 102 47.88 -0.32 11.73
CA PRO A 102 49.22 0.25 11.75
C PRO A 102 49.44 1.08 13.03
N GLU A 103 50.66 1.53 13.30
CA GLU A 103 50.92 2.46 14.39
C GLU A 103 50.02 3.71 14.27
N GLY A 104 49.39 4.15 15.37
CA GLY A 104 48.45 5.27 15.36
C GLY A 104 47.09 5.02 14.69
N TRP A 105 46.72 3.76 14.41
CA TRP A 105 45.45 3.42 13.73
C TRP A 105 44.19 3.98 14.40
N GLU A 106 44.20 4.16 15.72
CA GLU A 106 43.08 4.74 16.47
C GLU A 106 42.82 6.20 16.09
N ASP A 107 43.88 6.96 15.79
CA ASP A 107 43.80 8.37 15.37
C ASP A 107 43.10 8.52 14.01
N VAL A 108 43.07 7.46 13.20
CA VAL A 108 42.34 7.40 11.93
C VAL A 108 40.94 6.82 12.13
N LEU A 109 40.82 5.77 12.93
CA LEU A 109 39.56 5.05 13.14
C LEU A 109 38.52 5.92 13.86
N VAL A 110 38.89 6.57 14.96
CA VAL A 110 37.94 7.31 15.82
C VAL A 110 37.27 8.46 15.04
N PRO A 111 38.00 9.34 14.33
CA PRO A 111 37.36 10.38 13.51
C PRO A 111 36.52 9.82 12.37
N ALA A 112 36.95 8.71 11.75
CA ALA A 112 36.19 8.07 10.69
C ALA A 112 34.85 7.49 11.20
N LEU A 113 34.86 6.85 12.37
CA LEU A 113 33.63 6.36 13.03
C LEU A 113 32.69 7.51 13.40
N ALA A 114 33.22 8.61 13.92
CA ALA A 114 32.42 9.81 14.23
C ALA A 114 31.74 10.37 12.97
N GLN A 115 32.41 10.39 11.82
CA GLN A 115 31.81 10.80 10.55
C GLN A 115 30.74 9.83 10.06
N VAL A 116 30.92 8.52 10.25
CA VAL A 116 29.90 7.52 9.91
C VAL A 116 28.65 7.73 10.75
N HIS A 117 28.78 7.84 12.07
CA HIS A 117 27.65 8.10 12.97
C HIS A 117 26.92 9.39 12.61
N ALA A 118 27.65 10.49 12.36
CA ALA A 118 27.04 11.76 11.99
C ALA A 118 26.23 11.66 10.68
N ARG A 119 26.68 10.85 9.71
CA ARG A 119 25.92 10.59 8.48
C ARG A 119 24.68 9.75 8.74
N GLU A 120 24.78 8.68 9.53
CA GLU A 120 23.66 7.83 9.90
C GLU A 120 22.57 8.64 10.65
N GLU A 121 22.97 9.49 11.61
CA GLU A 121 22.07 10.39 12.33
C GLU A 121 21.37 11.40 11.40
N ALA A 122 22.12 11.98 10.44
CA ALA A 122 21.55 12.91 9.47
C ALA A 122 20.55 12.22 8.53
N GLU A 123 20.86 11.01 8.07
CA GLU A 123 19.96 10.20 7.24
C GLU A 123 18.71 9.79 8.00
N GLU A 124 18.84 9.35 9.25
CA GLU A 124 17.73 9.00 10.12
C GLU A 124 16.83 10.22 10.38
N SER A 125 17.40 11.37 10.76
CA SER A 125 16.65 12.60 10.94
C SER A 125 15.87 12.98 9.68
N SER A 126 16.54 12.92 8.52
CA SER A 126 15.91 13.20 7.23
C SER A 126 14.78 12.22 6.90
N ALA A 127 14.94 10.94 7.22
CA ALA A 127 13.92 9.91 7.04
C ALA A 127 12.71 10.13 7.97
N LEU A 128 12.95 10.49 9.22
CA LEU A 128 11.92 10.84 10.19
C LEU A 128 11.12 12.06 9.74
N ASP A 129 11.78 13.11 9.24
CA ASP A 129 11.11 14.30 8.75
C ASP A 129 10.24 14.01 7.51
N ARG A 130 10.74 13.19 6.57
CA ARG A 130 9.92 12.71 5.44
C ARG A 130 8.73 11.87 5.91
N ALA A 131 8.88 11.06 6.95
CA ALA A 131 7.79 10.26 7.50
C ALA A 131 6.72 11.14 8.19
N ARG A 132 7.15 12.14 8.97
CA ARG A 132 6.26 13.13 9.59
C ARG A 132 5.49 13.93 8.54
N ALA A 133 6.16 14.42 7.50
CA ALA A 133 5.53 15.17 6.42
C ALA A 133 4.46 14.34 5.69
N ARG A 134 4.76 13.07 5.39
CA ARG A 134 3.79 12.14 4.77
C ARG A 134 2.59 11.87 5.68
N THR A 135 2.82 11.75 6.98
CA THR A 135 1.75 11.52 7.97
C THR A 135 0.84 12.74 8.05
N ALA A 136 1.39 13.94 8.18
CA ALA A 136 0.62 15.18 8.19
C ALA A 136 -0.21 15.38 6.91
N ALA A 137 0.38 15.10 5.75
CA ALA A 137 -0.34 15.17 4.47
C ALA A 137 -1.50 14.15 4.39
N ALA A 138 -1.29 12.92 4.89
CA ALA A 138 -2.34 11.90 4.93
C ALA A 138 -3.47 12.28 5.88
N GLU A 139 -3.16 12.86 7.05
CA GLU A 139 -4.16 13.35 8.00
C GLU A 139 -5.00 14.48 7.40
N GLN A 140 -4.36 15.44 6.72
CA GLN A 140 -5.08 16.51 6.03
C GLN A 140 -5.99 15.96 4.93
N ALA A 141 -5.50 15.04 4.10
CA ALA A 141 -6.31 14.41 3.06
C ALA A 141 -7.51 13.66 3.63
N LEU A 142 -7.37 13.02 4.80
CA LEU A 142 -8.49 12.36 5.50
C LEU A 142 -9.53 13.37 6.00
N VAL A 143 -9.10 14.52 6.51
CA VAL A 143 -10.01 15.60 6.93
C VAL A 143 -10.80 16.14 5.73
N GLU A 144 -10.10 16.44 4.63
CA GLU A 144 -10.71 16.92 3.39
C GLU A 144 -11.67 15.90 2.78
N ALA A 145 -11.29 14.62 2.72
CA ALA A 145 -12.13 13.55 2.23
C ALA A 145 -13.40 13.37 3.08
N ARG A 146 -13.29 13.47 4.42
CA ARG A 146 -14.45 13.41 5.31
C ARG A 146 -15.38 14.61 5.13
N ALA A 147 -14.81 15.80 4.97
CA ALA A 147 -15.60 17.01 4.71
C ALA A 147 -16.35 16.88 3.38
N GLY A 148 -15.67 16.46 2.31
CA GLY A 148 -16.27 16.22 0.99
C GLY A 148 -17.36 15.15 1.03
N ALA A 149 -17.10 14.02 1.69
CA ALA A 149 -18.08 12.95 1.84
C ALA A 149 -19.33 13.39 2.61
N LYS A 150 -19.18 14.28 3.60
CA LYS A 150 -20.32 14.85 4.32
C LYS A 150 -21.17 15.75 3.43
N VAL A 151 -20.54 16.64 2.67
CA VAL A 151 -21.23 17.52 1.72
C VAL A 151 -22.01 16.71 0.69
N GLU A 152 -21.36 15.69 0.11
CA GLU A 152 -21.99 14.79 -0.86
C GLU A 152 -23.18 14.03 -0.24
N ALA A 153 -23.02 13.51 0.98
CA ALA A 153 -24.10 12.82 1.68
C ALA A 153 -25.30 13.75 1.94
N ASP A 154 -25.07 15.00 2.30
CA ASP A 154 -26.14 15.98 2.52
C ASP A 154 -26.83 16.39 1.20
N ALA A 155 -26.08 16.52 0.10
CA ALA A 155 -26.62 16.76 -1.23
C ALA A 155 -27.53 15.60 -1.70
N LEU A 156 -27.05 14.35 -1.57
CA LEU A 156 -27.83 13.16 -1.92
C LEU A 156 -29.09 13.02 -1.07
N ARG A 157 -29.04 13.37 0.22
CA ARG A 157 -30.23 13.41 1.09
C ARG A 157 -31.26 14.44 0.62
N ALA A 158 -30.80 15.63 0.23
CA ALA A 158 -31.67 16.67 -0.31
C ALA A 158 -32.33 16.23 -1.62
N GLU A 159 -31.57 15.62 -2.53
CA GLU A 159 -32.09 15.08 -3.79
C GLU A 159 -33.13 13.98 -3.55
N VAL A 160 -32.88 13.03 -2.64
CA VAL A 160 -33.84 11.99 -2.28
C VAL A 160 -35.13 12.60 -1.71
N SER A 161 -35.04 13.64 -0.89
CA SER A 161 -36.21 14.34 -0.35
C SER A 161 -37.02 15.02 -1.46
N ASP A 162 -36.36 15.69 -2.39
CA ASP A 162 -37.01 16.35 -3.52
C ASP A 162 -37.67 15.34 -4.47
N LEU A 163 -36.99 14.24 -4.79
CA LEU A 163 -37.54 13.15 -5.60
C LEU A 163 -38.77 12.52 -4.94
N ARG A 164 -38.78 12.36 -3.61
CA ARG A 164 -39.96 11.87 -2.86
C ARG A 164 -41.13 12.84 -2.97
N ARG A 165 -40.89 14.14 -2.85
CA ARG A 165 -41.91 15.19 -3.02
C ARG A 165 -42.49 15.16 -4.44
N ARG A 166 -41.64 15.19 -5.46
CA ARG A 166 -42.06 15.10 -6.88
C ARG A 166 -42.85 13.83 -7.18
N LEU A 167 -42.44 12.69 -6.61
CA LEU A 167 -43.17 11.43 -6.76
C LEU A 167 -44.56 11.48 -6.11
N ALA A 168 -44.70 12.15 -4.96
CA ALA A 168 -45.99 12.34 -4.30
C ALA A 168 -46.90 13.27 -5.13
N GLU A 169 -46.36 14.37 -5.65
CA GLU A 169 -47.06 15.30 -6.55
C GLU A 169 -47.56 14.58 -7.82
N ALA A 170 -46.68 13.85 -8.52
CA ALA A 170 -47.05 13.10 -9.72
C ALA A 170 -48.11 12.02 -9.44
N ARG A 171 -48.06 11.38 -8.26
CA ARG A 171 -49.09 10.41 -7.84
C ARG A 171 -50.43 11.09 -7.58
N GLN A 172 -50.43 12.28 -7.00
CA GLN A 172 -51.65 13.05 -6.75
C GLN A 172 -52.26 13.53 -8.06
N GLU A 173 -51.46 14.12 -8.96
CA GLU A 173 -51.91 14.55 -10.28
C GLU A 173 -52.49 13.40 -11.12
N ALA A 174 -51.87 12.21 -11.06
CA ALA A 174 -52.39 11.02 -11.71
C ALA A 174 -53.74 10.56 -11.12
N ARG A 175 -53.97 10.73 -9.81
CA ARG A 175 -55.26 10.43 -9.18
C ARG A 175 -56.32 11.46 -9.60
N ASP A 176 -55.97 12.74 -9.61
CA ASP A 176 -56.89 13.82 -9.96
C ASP A 176 -57.31 13.75 -11.43
N THR A 177 -56.37 13.44 -12.32
CA THR A 177 -56.65 13.21 -13.76
C THR A 177 -57.57 12.01 -13.95
N ARG A 178 -57.33 10.89 -13.26
CA ARG A 178 -58.22 9.73 -13.31
C ARG A 178 -59.62 10.06 -12.78
N ALA A 179 -59.72 10.79 -11.69
CA ALA A 179 -61.00 11.21 -11.13
C ALA A 179 -61.76 12.15 -12.09
N ALA A 180 -61.07 13.07 -12.76
CA ALA A 180 -61.64 13.94 -13.78
C ALA A 180 -62.14 13.14 -15.00
N GLN A 181 -61.35 12.17 -15.48
CA GLN A 181 -61.74 11.27 -16.57
C GLN A 181 -63.00 10.45 -16.22
N MET A 182 -63.11 9.94 -14.99
CA MET A 182 -64.31 9.23 -14.53
C MET A 182 -65.53 10.16 -14.53
N ARG A 183 -65.42 11.36 -13.95
CA ARG A 183 -66.51 12.34 -13.95
C ARG A 183 -66.94 12.73 -15.37
N SER A 184 -65.99 12.94 -16.29
CA SER A 184 -66.33 13.24 -17.69
C SER A 184 -67.03 12.05 -18.37
N ALA A 185 -66.57 10.83 -18.11
CA ALA A 185 -67.18 9.63 -18.67
C ALA A 185 -68.61 9.41 -18.12
N GLU A 186 -68.82 9.67 -16.82
CA GLU A 186 -70.14 9.66 -16.19
C GLU A 186 -71.08 10.70 -16.80
N ALA A 187 -70.62 11.95 -16.96
CA ALA A 187 -71.40 13.02 -17.57
C ALA A 187 -71.77 12.72 -19.03
N VAL A 188 -70.85 12.16 -19.83
CA VAL A 188 -71.14 11.71 -21.20
C VAL A 188 -72.18 10.58 -21.19
N ALA A 189 -72.04 9.61 -20.27
CA ALA A 189 -73.00 8.51 -20.15
C ALA A 189 -74.38 8.97 -19.66
N GLU A 190 -74.46 9.99 -18.83
CA GLU A 190 -75.72 10.60 -18.39
C GLU A 190 -76.38 11.43 -19.49
N GLY A 191 -75.59 12.22 -20.24
CA GLY A 191 -76.07 12.94 -21.42
C GLY A 191 -76.61 12.01 -22.51
N ALA A 192 -75.93 10.88 -22.77
CA ALA A 192 -76.41 9.86 -23.71
C ALA A 192 -77.74 9.22 -23.25
N ARG A 193 -77.91 9.01 -21.93
CA ARG A 193 -79.16 8.52 -21.33
C ARG A 193 -80.30 9.54 -21.46
N ALA A 194 -80.03 10.81 -21.17
CA ALA A 194 -81.02 11.89 -21.29
C ALA A 194 -81.45 12.16 -22.74
N ALA A 195 -80.54 11.97 -23.70
CA ALA A 195 -80.84 12.08 -25.14
C ALA A 195 -81.58 10.85 -25.71
N GLY A 196 -81.91 9.84 -24.89
CA GLY A 196 -82.65 8.66 -25.31
C GLY A 196 -81.89 7.74 -26.28
N VAL A 197 -80.55 7.84 -26.35
CA VAL A 197 -79.73 6.98 -27.20
C VAL A 197 -79.68 5.58 -26.56
N PRO A 198 -80.23 4.53 -27.19
CA PRO A 198 -80.19 3.18 -26.61
C PRO A 198 -78.75 2.67 -26.59
N VAL A 199 -78.26 2.31 -25.40
CA VAL A 199 -76.99 1.58 -25.23
C VAL A 199 -77.23 0.14 -25.71
N GLY A 200 -77.12 -0.07 -27.01
CA GLY A 200 -77.33 -1.38 -27.64
C GLY A 200 -76.25 -2.41 -27.24
N PRO A 201 -76.47 -3.71 -27.56
CA PRO A 201 -75.60 -4.82 -27.16
C PRO A 201 -74.12 -4.68 -27.60
N ALA A 202 -73.84 -3.87 -28.62
CA ALA A 202 -72.48 -3.50 -29.04
C ALA A 202 -71.71 -2.76 -27.94
N ALA A 203 -72.34 -1.79 -27.26
CA ALA A 203 -71.70 -1.03 -26.18
C ALA A 203 -71.46 -1.88 -24.91
N ALA A 204 -72.26 -2.92 -24.69
CA ALA A 204 -72.02 -3.90 -23.63
C ALA A 204 -70.84 -4.85 -23.96
N ALA A 205 -70.66 -5.20 -25.23
CA ALA A 205 -69.49 -5.96 -25.69
C ALA A 205 -68.20 -5.11 -25.61
N GLU A 206 -68.28 -3.82 -25.92
CA GLU A 206 -67.16 -2.87 -25.79
C GLU A 206 -66.68 -2.73 -24.34
N ARG A 207 -67.62 -2.60 -23.37
CA ARG A 207 -67.29 -2.55 -21.93
C ARG A 207 -66.57 -3.81 -21.47
N ARG A 208 -67.06 -4.99 -21.86
CA ARG A 208 -66.39 -6.26 -21.53
C ARG A 208 -64.96 -6.32 -22.08
N ARG A 209 -64.72 -5.85 -23.31
CA ARG A 209 -63.35 -5.81 -23.87
C ARG A 209 -62.46 -4.83 -23.11
N ALA A 210 -62.98 -3.67 -22.71
CA ALA A 210 -62.23 -2.69 -21.94
C ALA A 210 -61.86 -3.23 -20.54
N ASP A 211 -62.78 -3.94 -19.88
CA ASP A 211 -62.54 -4.58 -18.59
C ASP A 211 -61.46 -5.68 -18.68
N ASP A 212 -61.49 -6.47 -19.76
CA ASP A 212 -60.51 -7.54 -20.01
C ASP A 212 -59.10 -6.97 -20.27
N LEU A 213 -59.03 -5.85 -21.01
CA LEU A 213 -57.77 -5.14 -21.26
C LEU A 213 -57.22 -4.49 -19.97
N ALA A 214 -58.10 -3.95 -19.13
CA ALA A 214 -57.72 -3.41 -17.82
C ALA A 214 -57.27 -4.50 -16.82
N ALA A 215 -57.79 -5.72 -16.93
CA ALA A 215 -57.28 -6.88 -16.17
C ALA A 215 -55.86 -7.25 -16.62
N ARG A 216 -55.63 -7.38 -17.94
CA ARG A 216 -54.31 -7.69 -18.51
C ARG A 216 -53.23 -6.66 -18.16
N LEU A 217 -53.60 -5.37 -18.11
CA LEU A 217 -52.69 -4.30 -17.70
C LEU A 217 -52.36 -4.30 -16.20
N ARG A 218 -53.28 -4.78 -15.36
CA ARG A 218 -53.00 -4.98 -13.93
C ARG A 218 -52.02 -6.13 -13.72
N ASP A 219 -52.21 -7.24 -14.42
CA ASP A 219 -51.33 -8.40 -14.33
C ASP A 219 -49.92 -8.08 -14.82
N SER A 220 -49.76 -7.42 -15.97
CA SER A 220 -48.43 -7.03 -16.47
C SER A 220 -47.72 -6.04 -15.54
N ARG A 221 -48.46 -5.14 -14.88
CA ARG A 221 -47.88 -4.22 -13.88
C ARG A 221 -47.48 -4.92 -12.60
N ALA A 222 -48.21 -5.95 -12.17
CA ALA A 222 -47.84 -6.78 -11.02
C ALA A 222 -46.59 -7.63 -11.32
N GLU A 223 -46.44 -8.08 -12.57
CA GLU A 223 -45.28 -8.83 -13.03
C GLU A 223 -44.02 -7.96 -13.09
N VAL A 224 -44.12 -6.70 -13.53
CA VAL A 224 -43.01 -5.73 -13.50
C VAL A 224 -42.67 -5.27 -12.07
N ALA A 225 -43.65 -5.24 -11.16
CA ALA A 225 -43.45 -4.88 -9.76
C ALA A 225 -42.89 -6.03 -8.90
N ARG A 226 -42.76 -7.26 -9.45
CA ARG A 226 -42.08 -8.34 -8.75
C ARG A 226 -40.61 -7.95 -8.55
N PRO A 227 -40.09 -8.01 -7.31
CA PRO A 227 -38.68 -7.76 -7.07
C PRO A 227 -37.85 -8.83 -7.80
N ALA A 228 -36.83 -8.38 -8.54
CA ALA A 228 -35.88 -9.28 -9.19
C ALA A 228 -35.24 -10.20 -8.13
N PRO A 229 -35.08 -11.51 -8.42
CA PRO A 229 -34.43 -12.42 -7.48
C PRO A 229 -33.03 -11.89 -7.15
N PRO A 230 -32.56 -12.07 -5.90
CA PRO A 230 -31.24 -11.59 -5.50
C PRO A 230 -30.20 -12.21 -6.44
N ARG A 231 -29.38 -11.34 -7.05
CA ARG A 231 -28.29 -11.75 -7.94
C ARG A 231 -27.37 -12.69 -7.15
N ALA A 232 -27.24 -13.93 -7.61
CA ALA A 232 -26.44 -14.95 -6.93
C ALA A 232 -25.03 -14.42 -6.65
N ALA A 233 -24.60 -14.51 -5.39
CA ALA A 233 -23.26 -14.12 -4.98
C ALA A 233 -22.23 -14.96 -5.74
N PRO A 234 -21.11 -14.36 -6.22
CA PRO A 234 -20.06 -15.12 -6.88
C PRO A 234 -19.49 -16.17 -5.92
N PRO A 235 -19.14 -17.37 -6.42
CA PRO A 235 -18.62 -18.45 -5.58
C PRO A 235 -17.31 -18.01 -4.91
N ALA A 236 -17.21 -18.24 -3.60
CA ALA A 236 -16.01 -17.98 -2.82
C ALA A 236 -14.80 -18.76 -3.40
N PRO A 237 -13.59 -18.17 -3.43
CA PRO A 237 -12.41 -18.87 -3.91
C PRO A 237 -12.12 -20.08 -3.01
N GLY A 238 -12.11 -21.27 -3.61
CA GLY A 238 -11.82 -22.52 -2.92
C GLY A 238 -10.43 -22.47 -2.29
N ARG A 239 -10.36 -22.82 -0.99
CA ARG A 239 -9.10 -23.17 -0.32
C ARG A 239 -8.61 -24.50 -0.91
N GLY A 240 -7.65 -24.43 -1.82
CA GLY A 240 -6.76 -25.54 -2.13
C GLY A 240 -5.76 -25.71 -0.98
N GLY A 241 -5.62 -26.95 -0.52
CA GLY A 241 -4.58 -27.37 0.42
C GLY A 241 -3.24 -27.62 -0.24
#